data_AF-A0A535C898-F1
#
_entry.id   AF-A0A535C898-F1
#
_cell.length_a   1.000
_cell.length_b   1.000
_cell.length_c   1.000
_cell.angle_alpha   90.00
_cell.angle_beta   90.00
_cell.angle_gamma   90.00
#
_symmetry.space_group_name_H-M   'P 1'
#
loop_
_entity.id
_entity.type
_entity.pdbx_description
1 polymer ?
#
loop_
_entity_poly.entity_id
_entity_poly.type
_entity_poly.pdbx_seq_one_letter_code
_entity_poly.pdbx_strand_id
1 'polypeptide(L)'
;MSFLKPEIDRPDNSSSDSANPSPSLLQLPLARGKQQYRRVRGIPAIFMSLKSAVRALRANILRSLLTSLGIIIGVGAVIMMISISEGNSASINQRLSTLNPLQLTIRPGSARSAGNVRQGGGTLQSLTQADADAIAQQPGVTAASPVINANGQIIFSNQNWQTSIQGVYPDYQQIGSWTMQEGSFISDSDEQSGKNVAVLGQTVVDNLFSAGIDPVGQQVRISNVPFTVVGTLASKGSTGFGANADDIVFIPLSTAMQRLNHSQYVNSIVLTANNPANVNNVQNEVQQLLEQRHNITNSLLDDFTIQNLSQVLSTVQSANQSLTILLVSVAAISLVVGGIGIMNIMLV
;
A
#
# COMPACT_ATOMS: atom_id res chain seq x y z
N MET A 1 -73.88 -5.65 -13.57
CA MET A 1 -74.31 -5.17 -14.91
C MET A 1 -73.25 -5.64 -15.91
N SER A 2 -73.48 -6.49 -16.92
CA SER A 2 -74.67 -6.83 -17.74
C SER A 2 -74.92 -5.92 -18.94
N PHE A 3 -75.34 -6.56 -20.04
CA PHE A 3 -75.72 -6.04 -21.37
C PHE A 3 -74.60 -5.59 -22.31
N LEU A 4 -74.73 -5.74 -23.64
CA LEU A 4 -75.02 -6.93 -24.50
C LEU A 4 -74.84 -6.52 -25.99
N LYS A 5 -74.78 -7.50 -26.90
CA LYS A 5 -74.68 -7.35 -28.38
C LYS A 5 -76.06 -7.00 -29.02
N PRO A 6 -76.17 -6.55 -30.29
CA PRO A 6 -75.87 -7.30 -31.54
C PRO A 6 -74.89 -6.53 -32.50
N GLU A 7 -74.36 -7.02 -33.65
CA GLU A 7 -74.89 -7.78 -34.82
C GLU A 7 -75.85 -6.95 -35.70
N ILE A 8 -75.94 -6.98 -37.05
CA ILE A 8 -75.48 -7.83 -38.20
C ILE A 8 -75.14 -6.91 -39.43
N ASP A 9 -74.25 -7.31 -40.38
CA ASP A 9 -74.52 -7.52 -41.85
C ASP A 9 -73.33 -7.38 -42.86
N ARG A 10 -73.45 -8.04 -44.04
CA ARG A 10 -72.59 -8.03 -45.24
C ARG A 10 -73.34 -8.56 -46.48
N PRO A 11 -73.32 -7.83 -47.62
CA PRO A 11 -72.88 -8.40 -48.92
C PRO A 11 -72.12 -7.32 -49.77
N ASP A 12 -71.55 -7.48 -50.97
CA ASP A 12 -71.01 -8.58 -51.84
C ASP A 12 -70.02 -7.90 -52.85
N ASN A 13 -69.09 -8.45 -53.67
CA ASN A 13 -68.86 -9.72 -54.41
C ASN A 13 -69.05 -9.54 -55.95
N SER A 14 -68.40 -10.39 -56.76
CA SER A 14 -68.38 -10.46 -58.25
C SER A 14 -67.81 -9.24 -59.04
N SER A 15 -67.19 -9.36 -60.21
CA SER A 15 -66.43 -10.47 -60.87
C SER A 15 -65.67 -9.93 -62.12
N SER A 16 -64.77 -10.74 -62.74
CA SER A 16 -64.48 -10.91 -64.20
C SER A 16 -64.67 -9.76 -65.22
N ASP A 17 -63.92 -9.52 -66.30
CA ASP A 17 -62.85 -10.22 -67.06
C ASP A 17 -62.40 -9.27 -68.24
N SER A 18 -61.45 -9.52 -69.17
CA SER A 18 -60.12 -10.16 -69.17
C SER A 18 -59.47 -9.96 -70.58
N ALA A 19 -58.79 -10.98 -71.13
CA ALA A 19 -58.33 -11.16 -72.53
C ALA A 19 -57.19 -10.29 -73.16
N ASN A 20 -56.45 -10.97 -74.07
CA ASN A 20 -55.34 -10.52 -74.93
C ASN A 20 -55.90 -10.09 -76.32
N PRO A 21 -55.18 -9.50 -77.32
CA PRO A 21 -53.88 -9.98 -77.82
C PRO A 21 -52.84 -8.91 -78.26
N SER A 22 -51.64 -9.40 -78.62
CA SER A 22 -50.53 -8.66 -79.23
C SER A 22 -50.86 -8.06 -80.62
N PRO A 23 -50.00 -7.15 -81.13
CA PRO A 23 -49.21 -7.59 -82.29
C PRO A 23 -47.70 -7.34 -82.14
N SER A 24 -46.90 -8.15 -82.84
CA SER A 24 -45.44 -8.03 -82.92
C SER A 24 -45.00 -7.63 -84.33
N LEU A 25 -44.04 -6.69 -84.42
CA LEU A 25 -42.79 -6.78 -85.19
C LEU A 25 -42.21 -5.39 -85.48
N LEU A 26 -40.97 -5.15 -85.02
CA LEU A 26 -39.89 -4.55 -85.80
C LEU A 26 -38.56 -4.68 -85.03
N GLN A 27 -37.69 -5.58 -85.48
CA GLN A 27 -36.25 -5.57 -85.18
C GLN A 27 -35.60 -4.63 -86.23
N LEU A 28 -34.48 -3.92 -86.07
CA LEU A 28 -33.12 -4.19 -85.59
C LEU A 28 -32.41 -2.81 -85.38
N PRO A 29 -31.11 -2.69 -85.00
CA PRO A 29 -30.39 -3.32 -83.89
C PRO A 29 -29.42 -2.32 -83.15
N LEU A 30 -28.46 -2.86 -82.39
CA LEU A 30 -27.16 -2.27 -82.03
C LEU A 30 -27.10 -0.94 -81.23
N ALA A 31 -26.93 -1.06 -79.90
CA ALA A 31 -25.99 -0.22 -79.14
C ALA A 31 -25.45 -0.97 -77.90
N ARG A 32 -24.14 -1.27 -77.84
CA ARG A 32 -23.49 -1.90 -76.67
C ARG A 32 -23.22 -0.86 -75.56
N GLY A 33 -24.27 -0.45 -74.85
CA GLY A 33 -24.17 0.39 -73.65
C GLY A 33 -23.58 -0.33 -72.44
N LYS A 34 -22.27 -0.62 -72.45
CA LYS A 34 -21.56 -1.14 -71.25
C LYS A 34 -21.46 -0.05 -70.17
N GLN A 35 -22.50 0.12 -69.36
CA GLN A 35 -22.41 0.85 -68.09
C GLN A 35 -21.61 0.03 -67.06
N GLN A 36 -20.30 -0.04 -67.27
CA GLN A 36 -19.38 -0.47 -66.22
C GLN A 36 -19.38 0.60 -65.12
N TYR A 37 -20.07 0.32 -64.01
CA TYR A 37 -19.86 1.02 -62.74
C TYR A 37 -18.45 0.71 -62.23
N ARG A 38 -17.48 1.40 -62.83
CA ARG A 38 -16.05 1.25 -62.61
C ARG A 38 -15.75 1.73 -61.19
N ARG A 39 -15.56 0.79 -60.24
CA ARG A 39 -15.09 1.07 -58.87
C ARG A 39 -13.69 1.71 -58.92
N VAL A 40 -13.62 3.03 -59.15
CA VAL A 40 -12.37 3.78 -59.14
C VAL A 40 -11.96 4.03 -57.68
N ARG A 41 -11.02 3.20 -57.20
CA ARG A 41 -10.11 3.42 -56.05
C ARG A 41 -10.72 4.12 -54.82
N GLY A 42 -10.79 3.43 -53.68
CA GLY A 42 -11.16 4.04 -52.39
C GLY A 42 -10.20 5.13 -51.87
N ILE A 43 -8.99 5.25 -52.44
CA ILE A 43 -7.94 6.19 -52.02
C ILE A 43 -8.31 7.67 -52.27
N PRO A 44 -8.62 8.13 -53.51
CA PRO A 44 -9.04 9.51 -53.76
C PRO A 44 -10.31 9.92 -53.00
N ALA A 45 -11.23 8.99 -52.72
CA ALA A 45 -12.44 9.28 -51.95
C ALA A 45 -12.10 9.73 -50.52
N ILE A 46 -11.25 8.98 -49.80
CA ILE A 46 -10.77 9.34 -48.46
C ILE A 46 -10.03 10.69 -48.50
N PHE A 47 -9.19 10.91 -49.51
CA PHE A 47 -8.42 12.15 -49.64
C PHE A 47 -9.30 13.38 -49.93
N MET A 48 -10.38 13.23 -50.69
CA MET A 48 -11.37 14.28 -50.91
C MET A 48 -12.19 14.57 -49.64
N SER A 49 -12.62 13.54 -48.91
CA SER A 49 -13.33 13.70 -47.63
C SER A 49 -12.47 14.34 -46.54
N LEU A 50 -11.17 14.03 -46.49
CA LEU A 50 -10.23 14.70 -45.58
C LEU A 50 -10.07 16.18 -45.96
N LYS A 51 -10.00 16.50 -47.26
CA LYS A 51 -9.89 17.88 -47.76
C LYS A 51 -11.16 18.71 -47.52
N SER A 52 -12.35 18.11 -47.56
CA SER A 52 -13.59 18.80 -47.17
C SER A 52 -13.71 18.97 -45.65
N ALA A 53 -13.34 17.96 -44.85
CA ALA A 53 -13.32 18.05 -43.39
C ALA A 53 -12.38 19.17 -42.89
N VAL A 54 -11.15 19.24 -43.41
CA VAL A 54 -10.19 20.31 -43.07
C VAL A 54 -10.72 21.70 -43.47
N ARG A 55 -11.48 21.80 -44.57
CA ARG A 55 -12.15 23.06 -44.95
C ARG A 55 -13.28 23.43 -44.00
N ALA A 56 -14.08 22.47 -43.52
CA ALA A 56 -15.15 22.69 -42.57
C ALA A 56 -14.63 23.13 -41.18
N LEU A 57 -13.55 22.50 -40.69
CA LEU A 57 -12.85 22.92 -39.47
C LEU A 57 -12.33 24.36 -39.58
N ARG A 58 -11.75 24.73 -40.73
CA ARG A 58 -11.29 26.10 -41.01
C ARG A 58 -12.41 27.13 -41.18
N ALA A 59 -13.66 26.71 -41.38
CA ALA A 59 -14.80 27.62 -41.39
C ALA A 59 -15.30 27.96 -39.97
N ASN A 60 -15.07 27.08 -38.99
CA ASN A 60 -15.58 27.19 -37.62
C ASN A 60 -14.45 27.14 -36.58
N ILE A 61 -13.37 27.89 -36.81
CA ILE A 61 -12.10 27.81 -36.06
C ILE A 61 -12.30 27.87 -34.54
N LEU A 62 -13.11 28.83 -34.04
CA LEU A 62 -13.38 28.96 -32.61
C LEU A 62 -14.04 27.70 -32.03
N ARG A 63 -15.08 27.18 -32.69
CA ARG A 63 -15.78 25.95 -32.26
C ARG A 63 -14.85 24.74 -32.26
N SER A 64 -14.04 24.56 -33.31
CA SER A 64 -13.07 23.47 -33.41
C SER A 64 -11.93 23.59 -32.39
N LEU A 65 -11.50 24.81 -32.05
CA LEU A 65 -10.49 25.05 -31.03
C LEU A 65 -11.03 24.79 -29.62
N LEU A 66 -12.25 25.24 -29.30
CA LEU A 66 -12.86 24.98 -27.99
C LEU A 66 -13.15 23.48 -27.76
N THR A 67 -13.65 22.74 -28.76
CA THR A 67 -13.89 21.30 -28.58
C THR A 67 -12.60 20.50 -28.48
N SER A 68 -11.59 20.80 -29.30
CA SER A 68 -10.29 20.11 -29.22
C SER A 68 -9.56 20.42 -27.90
N LEU A 69 -9.60 21.67 -27.42
CA LEU A 69 -9.06 22.04 -26.11
C LEU A 69 -9.77 21.30 -24.97
N GLY A 70 -11.11 21.20 -25.01
CA GLY A 70 -11.89 20.45 -24.04
C GLY A 70 -11.52 18.95 -23.99
N ILE A 71 -11.31 18.32 -25.15
CA ILE A 71 -10.85 16.92 -25.24
C ILE A 71 -9.43 16.77 -24.66
N ILE A 72 -8.50 17.67 -25.02
CA ILE A 72 -7.10 17.63 -24.56
C ILE A 72 -7.03 17.78 -23.04
N ILE A 73 -7.74 18.77 -22.47
CA ILE A 73 -7.76 18.98 -21.01
C ILE A 73 -8.45 17.81 -20.30
N GLY A 74 -9.59 17.34 -20.81
CA GLY A 74 -10.33 16.22 -20.22
C GLY A 74 -9.52 14.92 -20.18
N VAL A 75 -9.00 14.48 -21.33
CA VAL A 75 -8.19 13.26 -21.42
C VAL A 75 -6.87 13.42 -20.64
N GLY A 76 -6.23 14.58 -20.72
CA GLY A 76 -5.01 14.87 -19.96
C GLY A 76 -5.22 14.81 -18.45
N ALA A 77 -6.32 15.37 -17.93
CA ALA A 77 -6.65 15.31 -16.51
C ALA A 77 -6.90 13.89 -16.02
N VAL A 78 -7.60 13.06 -16.80
CA VAL A 78 -7.84 11.64 -16.47
C VAL A 78 -6.51 10.86 -16.43
N ILE A 79 -5.64 11.02 -17.44
CA ILE A 79 -4.33 10.35 -17.48
C ILE A 79 -3.46 10.79 -16.29
N MET A 80 -3.35 12.09 -16.02
CA MET A 80 -2.56 12.60 -14.88
C MET A 80 -3.09 12.05 -13.55
N MET A 81 -4.40 12.00 -13.35
CA MET A 81 -5.01 11.47 -12.13
C MET A 81 -4.68 9.98 -11.91
N ILE A 82 -4.75 9.16 -12.96
CA ILE A 82 -4.41 7.73 -12.90
C ILE A 82 -2.92 7.57 -12.58
N SER A 83 -2.03 8.26 -13.30
CA SER A 83 -0.57 8.18 -13.07
C SER A 83 -0.16 8.62 -11.66
N ILE A 84 -0.85 9.62 -11.08
CA ILE A 84 -0.64 10.03 -9.68
C ILE A 84 -1.11 8.95 -8.70
N SER A 85 -2.28 8.33 -8.94
CA SER A 85 -2.84 7.28 -8.07
C SER A 85 -1.97 6.01 -8.09
N GLU A 86 -1.50 5.61 -9.27
CA GLU A 86 -0.59 4.47 -9.46
C GLU A 86 0.80 4.75 -8.88
N GLY A 87 1.37 5.93 -9.14
CA GLY A 87 2.67 6.34 -8.59
C GLY A 87 2.67 6.44 -7.06
N ASN A 88 1.59 6.96 -6.46
CA ASN A 88 1.42 6.96 -5.01
C ASN A 88 1.28 5.53 -4.46
N SER A 89 0.51 4.67 -5.12
CA SER A 89 0.35 3.26 -4.72
C SER A 89 1.69 2.49 -4.79
N ALA A 90 2.51 2.73 -5.82
CA ALA A 90 3.84 2.16 -5.95
C ALA A 90 4.80 2.67 -4.85
N SER A 91 4.80 3.98 -4.59
CA SER A 91 5.59 4.61 -3.52
C SER A 91 5.23 4.06 -2.14
N ILE A 92 3.94 3.87 -1.87
CA ILE A 92 3.48 3.24 -0.62
C ILE A 92 3.92 1.77 -0.58
N ASN A 93 3.67 0.97 -1.62
CA ASN A 93 4.08 -0.43 -1.64
C ASN A 93 5.59 -0.62 -1.45
N GLN A 94 6.43 0.26 -2.01
CA GLN A 94 7.88 0.24 -1.78
C GLN A 94 8.23 0.52 -0.31
N ARG A 95 7.57 1.48 0.34
CA ARG A 95 7.72 1.75 1.79
C ARG A 95 7.22 0.58 2.65
N LEU A 96 6.16 -0.10 2.23
CA LEU A 96 5.62 -1.27 2.93
C LEU A 96 6.51 -2.52 2.75
N SER A 97 7.24 -2.65 1.63
CA SER A 97 8.12 -3.80 1.38
C SER A 97 9.37 -3.88 2.26
N THR A 98 9.70 -2.82 3.01
CA THR A 98 10.76 -2.87 4.03
C THR A 98 10.24 -3.38 5.39
N LEU A 99 8.93 -3.55 5.53
CA LEU A 99 8.28 -4.06 6.75
C LEU A 99 8.03 -5.57 6.63
N ASN A 100 8.24 -6.28 7.73
CA ASN A 100 7.98 -7.71 7.82
C ASN A 100 6.46 -7.94 8.06
N PRO A 101 5.68 -8.42 7.08
CA PRO A 101 4.23 -8.59 7.25
C PRO A 101 3.87 -9.69 8.28
N LEU A 102 4.82 -10.55 8.63
CA LEU A 102 4.66 -11.65 9.59
C LEU A 102 4.99 -11.21 11.03
N GLN A 103 5.32 -9.94 11.24
CA GLN A 103 5.64 -9.38 12.54
C GLN A 103 4.36 -9.20 13.39
N LEU A 104 4.35 -9.84 14.56
CA LEU A 104 3.44 -9.50 15.66
C LEU A 104 4.23 -8.72 16.72
N THR A 105 3.64 -7.63 17.22
CA THR A 105 4.23 -6.79 18.27
C THR A 105 3.30 -6.75 19.47
N ILE A 106 3.76 -7.32 20.58
CA ILE A 106 3.03 -7.44 21.84
C ILE A 106 3.48 -6.28 22.74
N ARG A 107 2.54 -5.46 23.19
CA ARG A 107 2.80 -4.31 24.07
C ARG A 107 2.05 -4.47 25.40
N PRO A 108 2.64 -4.09 26.55
CA PRO A 108 1.90 -4.04 27.80
C PRO A 108 0.70 -3.10 27.73
N GLY A 109 -0.31 -3.37 28.56
CA GLY A 109 -1.51 -2.55 28.67
C GLY A 109 -1.27 -1.16 29.27
N SER A 110 -2.36 -0.44 29.48
CA SER A 110 -2.36 0.83 30.23
C SER A 110 -2.36 0.58 31.73
N ALA A 111 -1.33 1.06 32.44
CA ALA A 111 -1.37 1.11 33.90
C ALA A 111 -2.50 2.01 34.40
N ARG A 112 -2.96 1.75 35.63
CA ARG A 112 -3.92 2.61 36.33
C ARG A 112 -3.19 3.30 37.47
N SER A 113 -3.15 4.63 37.41
CA SER A 113 -2.57 5.48 38.44
C SER A 113 -3.47 5.51 39.69
N ALA A 114 -2.93 6.03 40.79
CA ALA A 114 -3.74 6.43 41.94
C ALA A 114 -4.88 7.37 41.49
N GLY A 115 -6.07 7.19 42.05
CA GLY A 115 -7.29 7.85 41.56
C GLY A 115 -7.92 7.20 40.32
N ASN A 116 -7.50 5.99 39.95
CA ASN A 116 -8.05 5.18 38.84
C ASN A 116 -7.87 5.81 37.44
N VAL A 117 -6.97 6.78 37.30
CA VAL A 117 -6.62 7.43 36.03
C VAL A 117 -5.85 6.44 35.15
N ARG A 118 -6.33 6.17 33.93
CA ARG A 118 -5.60 5.35 32.95
C ARG A 118 -4.39 6.13 32.44
N GLN A 119 -3.20 5.54 32.56
CA GLN A 119 -1.98 6.03 31.92
C GLN A 119 -1.91 5.54 30.46
N GLY A 120 -0.93 6.02 29.69
CA GLY A 120 -0.74 5.61 28.28
C GLY A 120 -0.48 4.09 28.14
N GLY A 121 -0.71 3.53 26.94
CA GLY A 121 -0.38 2.12 26.68
C GLY A 121 1.13 1.86 26.83
N GLY A 122 1.52 0.67 27.27
CA GLY A 122 2.92 0.34 27.55
C GLY A 122 3.47 0.87 28.89
N THR A 123 2.61 1.45 29.75
CA THR A 123 2.99 1.87 31.11
C THR A 123 2.82 0.77 32.15
N LEU A 124 2.05 -0.28 31.84
CA LEU A 124 1.94 -1.45 32.71
C LEU A 124 3.21 -2.29 32.61
N GLN A 125 3.69 -2.76 33.75
CA GLN A 125 4.84 -3.66 33.84
C GLN A 125 4.32 -5.09 34.03
N SER A 126 4.02 -5.75 32.91
CA SER A 126 3.49 -7.12 32.84
C SER A 126 4.44 -8.07 32.13
N LEU A 127 4.78 -7.78 30.86
CA LEU A 127 5.65 -8.63 30.02
C LEU A 127 7.08 -8.75 30.59
N THR A 128 7.62 -9.97 30.63
CA THR A 128 8.99 -10.29 31.05
C THR A 128 9.81 -10.96 29.93
N GLN A 129 11.12 -11.11 30.15
CA GLN A 129 11.99 -11.90 29.26
C GLN A 129 11.50 -13.35 29.11
N ALA A 130 11.11 -13.99 30.20
CA ALA A 130 10.67 -15.39 30.21
C ALA A 130 9.38 -15.65 29.42
N ASP A 131 8.60 -14.60 29.13
CA ASP A 131 7.42 -14.69 28.27
C ASP A 131 7.84 -14.71 26.79
N ALA A 132 8.86 -13.93 26.41
CA ALA A 132 9.43 -13.99 25.07
C ALA A 132 10.10 -15.35 24.80
N ASP A 133 10.81 -15.91 25.79
CA ASP A 133 11.43 -17.24 25.69
C ASP A 133 10.38 -18.37 25.55
N ALA A 134 9.22 -18.23 26.19
CA ALA A 134 8.10 -19.16 26.07
C ALA A 134 7.34 -19.01 24.74
N ILE A 135 7.28 -17.78 24.20
CA ILE A 135 6.73 -17.48 22.87
C ILE A 135 7.63 -18.04 21.76
N ALA A 136 8.96 -17.94 21.89
CA ALA A 136 9.92 -18.51 20.94
C ALA A 136 9.79 -20.03 20.76
N GLN A 137 9.22 -20.73 21.75
CA GLN A 137 8.97 -22.17 21.72
C GLN A 137 7.61 -22.57 21.13
N GLN A 138 6.74 -21.61 20.75
CA GLN A 138 5.42 -21.93 20.21
C GLN A 138 5.49 -22.41 18.76
N PRO A 139 4.62 -23.37 18.36
CA PRO A 139 4.51 -23.77 16.96
C PRO A 139 4.16 -22.57 16.08
N GLY A 140 4.78 -22.48 14.90
CA GLY A 140 4.51 -21.40 13.96
C GLY A 140 5.20 -20.06 14.26
N VAL A 141 5.85 -19.89 15.41
CA VAL A 141 6.81 -18.81 15.63
C VAL A 141 8.15 -19.20 14.99
N THR A 142 8.76 -18.27 14.26
CA THR A 142 10.10 -18.45 13.66
C THR A 142 11.19 -17.85 14.56
N ALA A 143 10.89 -16.73 15.20
CA ALA A 143 11.77 -16.06 16.16
C ALA A 143 10.95 -15.11 17.04
N ALA A 144 11.39 -14.89 18.28
CA ALA A 144 10.82 -13.90 19.18
C ALA A 144 11.93 -13.21 19.98
N SER A 145 11.81 -11.89 20.13
CA SER A 145 12.73 -11.07 20.91
C SER A 145 11.92 -10.20 21.88
N PRO A 146 12.27 -10.16 23.18
CA PRO A 146 11.91 -9.03 24.01
C PRO A 146 12.58 -7.75 23.48
N VAL A 147 12.00 -6.59 23.79
CA VAL A 147 12.57 -5.27 23.44
C VAL A 147 12.45 -4.34 24.64
N ILE A 148 13.59 -3.83 25.11
CA ILE A 148 13.66 -2.73 26.07
C ILE A 148 14.00 -1.45 25.31
N ASN A 149 13.16 -0.43 25.46
CA ASN A 149 13.33 0.87 24.82
C ASN A 149 13.86 1.88 25.83
N ALA A 150 15.04 2.42 25.58
CA ALA A 150 15.61 3.57 26.27
C ALA A 150 15.85 4.71 25.28
N ASN A 151 15.99 5.93 25.77
CA ASN A 151 16.47 7.07 24.98
C ASN A 151 17.70 7.63 25.70
N GLY A 152 18.76 7.92 24.97
CA GLY A 152 20.02 8.32 25.60
C GLY A 152 20.99 8.99 24.65
N GLN A 153 21.94 9.70 25.25
CA GLN A 153 23.01 10.37 24.54
C GLN A 153 24.15 9.38 24.32
N ILE A 154 24.61 9.30 23.08
CA ILE A 154 25.79 8.54 22.67
C ILE A 154 26.90 9.53 22.36
N ILE A 155 28.10 9.25 22.86
CA ILE A 155 29.25 10.16 22.82
C ILE A 155 30.45 9.45 22.21
N PHE A 156 31.09 10.09 21.23
CA PHE A 156 32.32 9.63 20.58
C PHE A 156 33.28 10.80 20.39
N SER A 157 34.49 10.69 20.92
CA SER A 157 35.49 11.77 20.89
C SER A 157 34.95 13.12 21.39
N ASN A 158 34.66 14.07 20.48
CA ASN A 158 34.04 15.37 20.78
C ASN A 158 32.60 15.52 20.26
N GLN A 159 32.08 14.51 19.56
CA GLN A 159 30.70 14.47 19.07
C GLN A 159 29.77 13.79 20.06
N ASN A 160 28.50 14.18 20.02
CA ASN A 160 27.44 13.51 20.75
C ASN A 160 26.13 13.58 19.96
N TRP A 161 25.30 12.56 20.09
CA TRP A 161 24.00 12.45 19.45
C TRP A 161 22.97 11.85 20.42
N GLN A 162 21.73 12.31 20.37
CA GLN A 162 20.63 11.81 21.21
C GLN A 162 19.76 10.90 20.36
N THR A 163 19.65 9.62 20.71
CA THR A 163 19.01 8.60 19.88
C THR A 163 18.19 7.60 20.72
N SER A 164 17.44 6.73 20.05
CA SER A 164 16.76 5.60 20.68
C SER A 164 17.71 4.41 20.82
N ILE A 165 17.68 3.75 21.97
CA ILE A 165 18.52 2.60 22.30
C ILE A 165 17.61 1.43 22.59
N GLN A 166 17.77 0.33 21.86
CA GLN A 166 16.96 -0.88 22.02
C GLN A 166 17.82 -2.07 22.49
N GLY A 167 17.46 -2.60 23.67
CA GLY A 167 17.95 -3.89 24.15
C GLY A 167 17.16 -5.02 23.50
N VAL A 168 17.81 -5.88 22.73
CA VAL A 168 17.17 -6.93 21.90
C VAL A 168 18.01 -8.21 21.83
N TYR A 169 17.38 -9.34 21.48
CA TYR A 169 18.08 -10.58 21.13
C TYR A 169 18.69 -10.54 19.71
N PRO A 170 19.68 -11.40 19.40
CA PRO A 170 20.26 -11.58 18.06
C PRO A 170 19.24 -11.68 16.92
N ASP A 171 18.20 -12.51 17.11
CA ASP A 171 17.13 -12.75 16.13
C ASP A 171 16.35 -11.49 15.73
N TYR A 172 16.44 -10.40 16.50
CA TYR A 172 15.80 -9.14 16.16
C TYR A 172 16.25 -8.58 14.82
N GLN A 173 17.45 -8.94 14.34
CA GLN A 173 17.90 -8.61 12.99
C GLN A 173 16.94 -9.18 11.93
N GLN A 174 16.56 -10.47 12.05
CA GLN A 174 15.64 -11.11 11.12
C GLN A 174 14.20 -10.60 11.33
N ILE A 175 13.75 -10.51 12.59
CA ILE A 175 12.39 -10.05 12.93
C ILE A 175 12.13 -8.65 12.38
N GLY A 176 13.06 -7.72 12.62
CA GLY A 176 12.99 -6.35 12.10
C GLY A 176 13.39 -6.21 10.64
N SER A 177 13.87 -7.27 9.98
CA SER A 177 14.41 -7.24 8.61
C SER A 177 15.45 -6.13 8.44
N TRP A 178 16.51 -6.21 9.24
CA TRP A 178 17.64 -5.27 9.25
C TRP A 178 18.82 -5.80 8.43
N THR A 179 19.30 -5.00 7.49
CA THR A 179 20.46 -5.32 6.65
C THR A 179 21.71 -4.72 7.27
N MET A 180 22.75 -5.52 7.51
CA MET A 180 24.07 -5.00 7.89
C MET A 180 24.72 -4.28 6.70
N GLN A 181 25.37 -3.15 6.97
CA GLN A 181 26.29 -2.50 6.03
C GLN A 181 27.70 -3.02 6.26
N GLU A 182 28.21 -2.90 7.48
CA GLU A 182 29.53 -3.38 7.90
C GLU A 182 29.46 -4.14 9.24
N GLY A 183 30.45 -4.98 9.50
CA GLY A 183 30.55 -5.78 10.73
C GLY A 183 29.48 -6.89 10.84
N SER A 184 29.05 -7.19 12.06
CA SER A 184 28.01 -8.17 12.37
C SER A 184 26.95 -7.59 13.31
N PHE A 185 25.78 -8.23 13.36
CA PHE A 185 24.81 -7.98 14.42
C PHE A 185 25.30 -8.58 15.76
N ILE A 186 24.50 -8.39 16.82
CA ILE A 186 24.69 -9.01 18.13
C ILE A 186 24.65 -10.55 17.97
N SER A 187 25.60 -11.28 18.55
CA SER A 187 25.59 -12.75 18.58
C SER A 187 25.04 -13.31 19.90
N ASP A 188 24.61 -14.58 19.89
CA ASP A 188 24.20 -15.31 21.11
C ASP A 188 25.29 -15.27 22.19
N SER A 189 26.56 -15.28 21.77
CA SER A 189 27.69 -15.21 22.69
C SER A 189 27.82 -13.85 23.37
N ASP A 190 27.31 -12.77 22.78
CA ASP A 190 27.33 -11.42 23.34
C ASP A 190 26.15 -11.22 24.30
N GLU A 191 24.98 -11.75 23.93
CA GLU A 191 23.78 -11.79 24.78
C GLU A 191 24.00 -12.62 26.04
N GLN A 192 24.48 -13.86 25.92
CA GLN A 192 24.71 -14.77 27.05
C GLN A 192 25.79 -14.27 28.03
N SER A 193 26.76 -13.48 27.56
CA SER A 193 27.84 -12.95 28.40
C SER A 193 27.67 -11.49 28.82
N GLY A 194 26.57 -10.83 28.42
CA GLY A 194 26.28 -9.44 28.79
C GLY A 194 27.35 -8.45 28.36
N LYS A 195 27.94 -8.65 27.16
CA LYS A 195 28.98 -7.77 26.65
C LYS A 195 28.41 -6.39 26.33
N ASN A 196 29.22 -5.36 26.57
CA ASN A 196 28.95 -4.01 26.08
C ASN A 196 29.28 -3.91 24.58
N VAL A 197 28.48 -4.54 23.72
CA VAL A 197 28.54 -4.38 22.26
C VAL A 197 27.36 -3.55 21.75
N ALA A 198 27.56 -2.81 20.66
CA ALA A 198 26.53 -1.98 20.04
C ALA A 198 26.53 -2.14 18.51
N VAL A 199 25.34 -2.06 17.91
CA VAL A 199 25.12 -1.98 16.46
C VAL A 199 24.42 -0.66 16.16
N LEU A 200 24.99 0.16 15.26
CA LEU A 200 24.53 1.52 15.01
C LEU A 200 23.66 1.61 13.74
N GLY A 201 22.53 2.31 13.82
CA GLY A 201 21.78 2.75 12.64
C GLY A 201 22.50 3.88 11.88
N GLN A 202 22.31 3.95 10.56
CA GLN A 202 23.08 4.84 9.69
C GLN A 202 23.03 6.33 10.13
N THR A 203 21.88 6.83 10.62
CA THR A 203 21.81 8.23 11.08
C THR A 203 22.67 8.49 12.32
N VAL A 204 22.81 7.50 13.20
CA VAL A 204 23.72 7.59 14.35
C VAL A 204 25.16 7.61 13.87
N VAL A 205 25.51 6.82 12.85
CA VAL A 205 26.85 6.87 12.23
C VAL A 205 27.12 8.24 11.62
N ASP A 206 26.22 8.75 10.76
CA ASP A 206 26.36 10.02 10.03
C ASP A 206 26.52 11.26 10.94
N ASN A 207 25.93 11.24 12.13
CA ASN A 207 26.01 12.37 13.09
C ASN A 207 27.12 12.22 14.12
N LEU A 208 27.57 10.99 14.43
CA LEU A 208 28.53 10.70 15.50
C LEU A 208 29.96 10.53 14.99
N PHE A 209 30.15 10.06 13.75
CA PHE A 209 31.45 9.80 13.14
C PHE A 209 31.73 10.75 11.98
N SER A 210 32.89 11.42 12.02
CA SER A 210 33.37 12.23 10.90
C SER A 210 33.67 11.36 9.68
N ALA A 211 33.36 11.87 8.49
CA ALA A 211 33.57 11.17 7.23
C ALA A 211 35.00 10.61 7.09
N GLY A 212 35.10 9.30 6.83
CA GLY A 212 36.37 8.57 6.68
C GLY A 212 36.87 7.86 7.94
N ILE A 213 36.14 7.91 9.06
CA ILE A 213 36.39 7.06 10.23
C ILE A 213 35.55 5.78 10.10
N ASP A 214 36.19 4.61 10.14
CA ASP A 214 35.49 3.32 10.30
C ASP A 214 34.88 3.25 11.71
N PRO A 215 33.55 3.12 11.85
CA PRO A 215 32.88 3.04 13.14
C PRO A 215 33.04 1.66 13.80
N VAL A 216 33.34 0.60 13.07
CA VAL A 216 33.42 -0.77 13.60
C VAL A 216 34.71 -0.93 14.43
N GLY A 217 34.59 -1.61 15.57
CA GLY A 217 35.66 -1.76 16.56
C GLY A 217 35.91 -0.53 17.44
N GLN A 218 35.28 0.62 17.13
CA GLN A 218 35.41 1.84 17.95
C GLN A 218 34.65 1.70 19.27
N GLN A 219 35.08 2.45 20.30
CA GLN A 219 34.34 2.57 21.55
C GLN A 219 33.50 3.85 21.58
N VAL A 220 32.19 3.69 21.76
CA VAL A 220 31.23 4.77 22.00
C VAL A 220 30.74 4.70 23.45
N ARG A 221 30.42 5.85 24.07
CA ARG A 221 29.81 5.89 25.41
C ARG A 221 28.31 6.09 25.30
N ILE A 222 27.54 5.11 25.78
CA ILE A 222 26.09 5.12 25.86
C ILE A 222 25.70 5.20 27.33
N SER A 223 24.93 6.20 27.74
CA SER A 223 24.50 6.38 29.15
C SER A 223 25.65 6.25 30.16
N ASN A 224 26.77 6.91 29.84
CA ASN A 224 28.05 6.91 30.59
C ASN A 224 28.85 5.59 30.58
N VAL A 225 28.33 4.49 30.04
CA VAL A 225 29.00 3.18 29.93
C VAL A 225 29.71 3.05 28.56
N PRO A 226 30.94 2.52 28.47
CA PRO A 226 31.60 2.26 27.19
C PRO A 226 31.06 0.98 26.52
N PHE A 227 30.77 1.07 25.22
CA PHE A 227 30.36 -0.02 24.34
C PHE A 227 31.27 -0.07 23.11
N THR A 228 31.62 -1.27 22.65
CA THR A 228 32.34 -1.48 21.38
C THR A 228 31.33 -1.65 20.24
N VAL A 229 31.50 -0.90 19.16
CA VAL A 229 30.67 -1.05 17.95
C VAL A 229 31.09 -2.33 17.23
N VAL A 230 30.14 -3.25 16.98
CA VAL A 230 30.39 -4.52 16.26
C VAL A 230 29.87 -4.53 14.83
N GLY A 231 29.03 -3.56 14.46
CA GLY A 231 28.54 -3.37 13.10
C GLY A 231 27.64 -2.15 12.92
N THR A 232 27.28 -1.90 11.67
CA THR A 232 26.42 -0.78 11.24
C THR A 232 25.28 -1.29 10.37
N LEU A 233 24.10 -0.66 10.46
CA LEU A 233 22.94 -1.02 9.65
C LEU A 233 22.88 -0.14 8.40
N ALA A 234 22.68 -0.78 7.25
CA ALA A 234 22.36 -0.07 6.02
C ALA A 234 21.04 0.69 6.18
N SER A 235 20.98 1.92 5.64
CA SER A 235 19.79 2.78 5.75
C SER A 235 18.54 2.06 5.24
N LYS A 236 17.57 1.89 6.15
CA LYS A 236 16.21 1.42 5.86
C LYS A 236 15.32 2.57 5.36
N GLY A 237 15.77 3.80 5.58
CA GLY A 237 15.14 5.03 5.15
C GLY A 237 14.08 5.53 6.12
N SER A 238 13.70 6.80 5.98
CA SER A 238 12.63 7.40 6.78
C SER A 238 11.32 6.63 6.59
N THR A 239 10.78 6.07 7.68
CA THR A 239 9.37 5.65 7.69
C THR A 239 8.52 6.90 7.46
N GLY A 240 7.57 6.81 6.53
CA GLY A 240 6.86 7.98 5.96
C GLY A 240 5.97 8.78 6.93
N PHE A 241 6.10 8.56 8.24
CA PHE A 241 5.40 9.22 9.34
C PHE A 241 6.32 10.21 10.11
N GLY A 242 7.51 10.51 9.59
CA GLY A 242 8.45 11.46 10.19
C GLY A 242 9.37 10.88 11.27
N ALA A 243 9.15 9.63 11.68
CA ALA A 243 10.11 8.88 12.48
C ALA A 243 11.25 8.37 11.60
N ASN A 244 12.49 8.69 11.98
CA ASN A 244 13.67 8.15 11.33
C ASN A 244 13.95 6.74 11.88
N ALA A 245 13.85 5.71 11.03
CA ALA A 245 14.12 4.33 11.44
C ALA A 245 15.62 4.04 11.61
N ASP A 246 16.48 4.87 11.01
CA ASP A 246 17.94 4.71 11.05
C ASP A 246 18.59 5.47 12.21
N ASP A 247 17.79 6.17 13.03
CA ASP A 247 18.20 6.85 14.27
C ASP A 247 17.95 5.94 15.49
N ILE A 248 18.72 4.85 15.53
CA ILE A 248 18.57 3.77 16.51
C ILE A 248 19.92 3.12 16.81
N VAL A 249 20.10 2.61 18.02
CA VAL A 249 21.21 1.72 18.41
C VAL A 249 20.69 0.47 19.08
N PHE A 250 21.16 -0.68 18.62
CA PHE A 250 20.89 -1.98 19.23
C PHE A 250 22.02 -2.39 20.16
N ILE A 251 21.66 -2.91 21.33
CA ILE A 251 22.57 -3.55 22.30
C ILE A 251 21.94 -4.87 22.78
N PRO A 252 22.72 -5.81 23.37
CA PRO A 252 22.16 -7.01 23.96
C PRO A 252 21.11 -6.69 25.03
N LEU A 253 20.05 -7.50 25.12
CA LEU A 253 18.99 -7.35 26.10
C LEU A 253 19.56 -7.46 27.53
N SER A 254 20.37 -8.49 27.79
CA SER A 254 21.03 -8.69 29.09
C SER A 254 21.83 -7.46 29.53
N THR A 255 22.56 -6.83 28.61
CA THR A 255 23.29 -5.59 28.84
C THR A 255 22.35 -4.41 29.07
N ALA A 256 21.23 -4.31 28.34
CA ALA A 256 20.21 -3.27 28.57
C ALA A 256 19.54 -3.40 29.96
N MET A 257 19.23 -4.62 30.40
CA MET A 257 18.66 -4.91 31.72
C MET A 257 19.66 -4.62 32.85
N GLN A 258 20.94 -4.93 32.65
CA GLN A 258 21.98 -4.68 33.66
C GLN A 258 22.46 -3.22 33.74
N ARG A 259 22.29 -2.41 32.68
CA ARG A 259 22.91 -1.07 32.57
C ARG A 259 21.95 0.09 32.37
N LEU A 260 20.80 -0.13 31.72
CA LEU A 260 19.85 0.95 31.38
C LEU A 260 18.53 0.84 32.16
N ASN A 261 17.96 -0.36 32.23
CA ASN A 261 16.65 -0.62 32.83
C ASN A 261 16.76 -1.72 33.88
N HIS A 262 16.96 -1.35 35.15
CA HIS A 262 17.12 -2.24 36.31
C HIS A 262 15.80 -2.96 36.71
N SER A 263 15.08 -3.48 35.72
CA SER A 263 13.74 -4.05 35.81
C SER A 263 13.70 -5.37 35.03
N GLN A 264 12.92 -6.32 35.51
CA GLN A 264 12.70 -7.60 34.80
C GLN A 264 11.64 -7.47 33.69
N TYR A 265 10.98 -6.31 33.58
CA TYR A 265 9.90 -6.04 32.64
C TYR A 265 10.39 -5.39 31.34
N VAL A 266 9.83 -5.84 30.22
CA VAL A 266 10.19 -5.41 28.86
C VAL A 266 9.11 -4.51 28.27
N ASN A 267 9.49 -3.55 27.42
CA ASN A 267 8.55 -2.56 26.88
C ASN A 267 7.65 -3.12 25.76
N SER A 268 8.10 -4.18 25.11
CA SER A 268 7.34 -4.97 24.15
C SER A 268 8.04 -6.31 23.91
N ILE A 269 7.31 -7.29 23.38
CA ILE A 269 7.88 -8.50 22.77
C ILE A 269 7.51 -8.46 21.29
N VAL A 270 8.48 -8.69 20.40
CA VAL A 270 8.27 -8.71 18.95
C VAL A 270 8.63 -10.09 18.44
N LEU A 271 7.77 -10.69 17.62
CA LEU A 271 7.98 -12.01 17.04
C LEU A 271 7.68 -12.01 15.54
N THR A 272 8.18 -13.03 14.86
CA THR A 272 7.87 -13.33 13.46
C THR A 272 7.19 -14.68 13.35
N ALA A 273 6.00 -14.72 12.73
CA ALA A 273 5.32 -15.96 12.39
C ALA A 273 5.90 -16.61 11.12
N ASN A 274 5.73 -17.93 10.95
CA ASN A 274 6.36 -18.69 9.88
C ASN A 274 5.72 -18.55 8.48
N ASN A 275 4.47 -18.07 8.40
CA ASN A 275 3.68 -18.07 7.17
C ASN A 275 2.56 -17.01 7.24
N PRO A 276 2.31 -16.22 6.17
CA PRO A 276 1.21 -15.25 6.11
C PRO A 276 -0.17 -15.80 6.52
N ALA A 277 -0.47 -17.05 6.17
CA ALA A 277 -1.75 -17.70 6.48
C ALA A 277 -1.89 -18.05 7.97
N ASN A 278 -0.78 -18.26 8.68
CA ASN A 278 -0.77 -18.69 10.09
C ASN A 278 -0.74 -17.51 11.07
N VAL A 279 -0.49 -16.28 10.63
CA VAL A 279 -0.26 -15.11 11.52
C VAL A 279 -1.41 -14.93 12.54
N ASN A 280 -2.66 -15.12 12.11
CA ASN A 280 -3.83 -15.01 13.00
C ASN A 280 -3.96 -16.20 13.98
N ASN A 281 -3.49 -17.40 13.60
CA ASN A 281 -3.48 -18.57 14.50
C ASN A 281 -2.39 -18.39 15.56
N VAL A 282 -1.17 -18.03 15.14
CA VAL A 282 -0.04 -17.71 16.02
C VAL A 282 -0.40 -16.57 16.96
N GLN A 283 -1.14 -15.54 16.50
CA GLN A 283 -1.67 -14.49 17.36
C GLN A 283 -2.57 -15.04 18.48
N ASN A 284 -3.50 -15.95 18.16
CA ASN A 284 -4.42 -16.55 19.14
C ASN A 284 -3.69 -17.52 20.10
N GLU A 285 -2.75 -18.32 19.60
CA GLU A 285 -1.94 -19.26 20.39
C GLU A 285 -1.02 -18.51 21.37
N VAL A 286 -0.37 -17.43 20.91
CA VAL A 286 0.45 -16.54 21.76
C VAL A 286 -0.41 -15.78 22.77
N GLN A 287 -1.62 -15.34 22.40
CA GLN A 287 -2.56 -14.76 23.34
C GLN A 287 -2.92 -15.76 24.45
N GLN A 288 -3.33 -16.98 24.10
CA GLN A 288 -3.67 -18.02 25.09
C GLN A 288 -2.49 -18.41 25.98
N LEU A 289 -1.27 -18.46 25.44
CA LEU A 289 -0.06 -18.68 26.23
C LEU A 289 0.14 -17.57 27.28
N LEU A 290 0.02 -16.31 26.87
CA LEU A 290 0.18 -15.17 27.78
C LEU A 290 -0.95 -15.11 28.81
N GLU A 291 -2.21 -15.30 28.40
CA GLU A 291 -3.36 -15.42 29.31
C GLU A 291 -3.12 -16.48 30.39
N GLN A 292 -2.64 -17.68 30.01
CA GLN A 292 -2.31 -18.75 30.95
C GLN A 292 -1.16 -18.37 31.89
N ARG A 293 -0.06 -17.82 31.36
CA ARG A 293 1.13 -17.44 32.16
C ARG A 293 0.84 -16.29 33.13
N HIS A 294 0.03 -15.31 32.71
CA HIS A 294 -0.38 -14.15 33.50
C HIS A 294 -1.60 -14.45 34.41
N ASN A 295 -2.15 -15.68 34.35
CA ASN A 295 -3.33 -16.13 35.11
C ASN A 295 -4.62 -15.34 34.79
N ILE A 296 -4.75 -14.86 33.56
CA ILE A 296 -5.90 -14.06 33.09
C ILE A 296 -7.01 -15.00 32.63
N THR A 297 -8.16 -14.97 33.30
CA THR A 297 -9.31 -15.84 33.02
C THR A 297 -10.33 -15.24 32.05
N ASN A 298 -10.07 -14.04 31.52
CA ASN A 298 -10.99 -13.31 30.65
C ASN A 298 -10.22 -12.28 29.81
N SER A 299 -10.19 -12.47 28.48
CA SER A 299 -9.46 -11.62 27.53
C SER A 299 -9.89 -10.14 27.51
N LEU A 300 -11.05 -9.81 28.09
CA LEU A 300 -11.45 -8.41 28.32
C LEU A 300 -10.64 -7.70 29.42
N LEU A 301 -9.76 -8.43 30.12
CA LEU A 301 -8.88 -7.96 31.18
C LEU A 301 -7.39 -8.09 30.83
N ASP A 302 -7.04 -8.37 29.56
CA ASP A 302 -5.67 -8.54 29.10
C ASP A 302 -4.76 -7.38 29.54
N ASP A 303 -3.61 -7.74 30.13
CA ASP A 303 -2.57 -6.81 30.57
C ASP A 303 -1.50 -6.57 29.48
N PHE A 304 -1.77 -7.07 28.27
CA PHE A 304 -1.03 -6.86 27.03
C PHE A 304 -1.99 -6.57 25.86
N THR A 305 -1.43 -6.23 24.71
CA THR A 305 -2.14 -6.06 23.43
C THR A 305 -1.25 -6.57 22.30
N ILE A 306 -1.80 -7.39 21.39
CA ILE A 306 -1.06 -7.90 20.23
C ILE A 306 -1.41 -7.07 19.00
N GLN A 307 -0.40 -6.43 18.40
CA GLN A 307 -0.51 -5.65 17.17
C GLN A 307 0.01 -6.48 15.99
N ASN A 308 -0.86 -6.76 15.03
CA ASN A 308 -0.54 -7.58 13.84
C ASN A 308 -0.24 -6.68 12.64
N LEU A 309 1.00 -6.70 12.14
CA LEU A 309 1.40 -5.77 11.09
C LEU A 309 0.66 -6.03 9.76
N SER A 310 0.37 -7.29 9.41
CA SER A 310 -0.42 -7.63 8.20
C SER A 310 -1.81 -6.99 8.17
N GLN A 311 -2.45 -6.81 9.33
CA GLN A 311 -3.77 -6.17 9.44
C GLN A 311 -3.67 -4.65 9.19
N VAL A 312 -2.58 -4.01 9.64
CA VAL A 312 -2.30 -2.59 9.33
C VAL A 312 -1.98 -2.42 7.83
N LEU A 313 -1.14 -3.30 7.27
CA LEU A 313 -0.76 -3.26 5.85
C LEU A 313 -1.97 -3.43 4.92
N SER A 314 -2.82 -4.42 5.18
CA SER A 314 -4.04 -4.68 4.41
C SER A 314 -5.09 -3.55 4.56
N THR A 315 -5.17 -2.92 5.73
CA THR A 315 -6.01 -1.72 5.94
C THR A 315 -5.53 -0.54 5.07
N VAL A 316 -4.21 -0.29 5.04
CA VAL A 316 -3.61 0.76 4.20
C VAL A 316 -3.81 0.47 2.70
N GLN A 317 -3.64 -0.77 2.27
CA GLN A 317 -3.90 -1.18 0.89
C GLN A 317 -5.39 -0.99 0.51
N SER A 318 -6.31 -1.38 1.39
CA SER A 318 -7.76 -1.22 1.19
C SER A 318 -8.16 0.26 1.08
N ALA A 319 -7.55 1.13 1.88
CA ALA A 319 -7.75 2.58 1.80
C ALA A 319 -7.24 3.17 0.47
N ASN A 320 -6.03 2.78 0.02
CA ASN A 320 -5.48 3.22 -1.26
C ASN A 320 -6.30 2.74 -2.47
N GLN A 321 -6.81 1.50 -2.42
CA GLN A 321 -7.71 0.97 -3.45
C GLN A 321 -9.03 1.75 -3.47
N SER A 322 -9.59 2.07 -2.30
CA SER A 322 -10.81 2.88 -2.17
C SER A 322 -10.64 4.30 -2.73
N LEU A 323 -9.50 4.95 -2.43
CA LEU A 323 -9.14 6.25 -3.01
C LEU A 323 -8.98 6.17 -4.53
N THR A 324 -8.33 5.13 -5.05
CA THR A 324 -8.17 4.92 -6.51
C THR A 324 -9.52 4.74 -7.20
N ILE A 325 -10.43 3.94 -6.61
CA ILE A 325 -11.79 3.76 -7.13
C ILE A 325 -12.57 5.08 -7.11
N LEU A 326 -12.46 5.88 -6.04
CA LEU A 326 -13.10 7.19 -5.95
C LEU A 326 -12.59 8.15 -7.04
N LEU A 327 -11.27 8.26 -7.21
CA LEU A 327 -10.65 9.09 -8.25
C LEU A 327 -11.08 8.67 -9.65
N VAL A 328 -10.99 7.38 -9.99
CA VAL A 328 -11.45 6.84 -11.28
C VAL A 328 -12.96 7.07 -11.50
N SER A 329 -13.79 7.00 -10.45
CA SER A 329 -15.23 7.29 -10.54
C SER A 329 -15.50 8.76 -10.86
N VAL A 330 -14.82 9.68 -10.17
CA VAL A 330 -14.93 11.12 -10.44
C VAL A 330 -14.44 11.44 -11.85
N ALA A 331 -13.30 10.88 -12.27
CA ALA A 331 -12.75 11.01 -13.61
C ALA A 331 -13.74 10.53 -14.70
N ALA A 332 -14.38 9.37 -14.50
CA ALA A 332 -15.37 8.83 -15.43
C ALA A 332 -16.60 9.76 -15.56
N ILE A 333 -17.13 10.25 -14.44
CA ILE A 333 -18.25 11.22 -14.43
C ILE A 333 -17.85 12.51 -15.16
N SER A 334 -16.67 13.05 -14.87
CA SER A 334 -16.15 14.26 -15.54
C SER A 334 -16.02 14.07 -17.06
N LEU A 335 -15.57 12.89 -17.52
CA LEU A 335 -15.45 12.56 -18.93
C LEU A 335 -16.82 12.46 -19.63
N VAL A 336 -17.83 11.88 -18.98
CA VAL A 336 -19.22 11.85 -19.50
C VAL A 336 -19.80 13.27 -19.61
N VAL A 337 -19.65 14.10 -18.57
CA VAL A 337 -20.12 15.50 -18.59
C VAL A 337 -19.41 16.32 -19.68
N GLY A 338 -18.10 16.14 -19.84
CA GLY A 338 -17.34 16.75 -20.95
C GLY A 338 -17.83 16.30 -22.33
N GLY A 339 -18.14 15.01 -22.49
CA GLY A 339 -18.72 14.45 -23.72
C GLY A 339 -20.08 15.07 -24.09
N ILE A 340 -20.95 15.27 -23.09
CA ILE A 340 -22.26 15.95 -23.28
C ILE A 340 -22.04 17.42 -23.68
N GLY A 341 -21.06 18.11 -23.08
CA GLY A 341 -20.68 19.47 -23.47
C GLY A 341 -20.24 19.56 -24.94
N ILE A 342 -19.41 18.61 -25.40
CA ILE A 342 -18.98 18.54 -26.81
C ILE A 342 -20.18 18.26 -27.74
N MET A 343 -21.08 17.36 -27.37
CA MET A 343 -22.30 17.07 -28.14
C MET A 343 -23.17 18.33 -28.31
N ASN A 344 -23.40 19.09 -27.24
CA ASN A 344 -24.17 20.33 -27.29
C ASN A 344 -23.53 21.38 -28.22
N ILE A 345 -22.20 21.51 -28.19
CA ILE A 345 -21.44 22.41 -29.08
C ILE A 345 -21.54 21.99 -30.56
N MET A 346 -21.88 20.73 -30.86
CA MET A 346 -22.11 20.23 -32.23
C MET A 346 -23.59 20.27 -32.68
N LEU A 347 -24.54 20.43 -31.76
CA LEU A 347 -25.98 20.52 -32.06
C LEU A 347 -26.47 21.96 -32.33
N VAL A 348 -25.81 22.95 -31.73
CA VAL A 348 -26.04 24.40 -31.92
C VAL A 348 -25.27 24.92 -33.13
#